data_AF-A0A522DBM8-F1
#
_entry.id   AF-A0A522DBM8-F1
#
_cell.length_a   1.000
_cell.length_b   1.000
_cell.length_c   1.000
_cell.angle_alpha   90.00
_cell.angle_beta   90.00
_cell.angle_gamma   90.00
#
_symmetry.space_group_name_H-M   'P 1'
#
loop_
_entity.id
_entity.type
_entity.pdbx_description
1 polymer ?
#
loop_
_entity_poly.entity_id
_entity_poly.type
_entity_poly.pdbx_seq_one_letter_code
_entity_poly.pdbx_strand_id
1 'polypeptide(L)'
;MKDKFNPKSRKHEIAVIDDIDDPKSAALLKRAYNEVYLPAFPIASERESLEQWCARLKRGKDDIVIIGENLSDPDKALVKGICVGVYFSISDVGLLSYYAVHPKAQGQGIARLMIAQVKQLMLERAEEKGGVLKGVFIEVNDPAKVPANQDSFDPALRVDVSHKLGARDIPVSYVQPPLQPGAPKFANLKLMAYPHPKTGEYPGPDAVRAFMEAMYMSHAIDTSTDADFKKSMADIDAWEKQPPKIKPPGKKPNIG
;
A
#
# COMPACT_ATOMS: atom_id res chain seq x y z
N MET A 1 6.95 -44.29 13.35
CA MET A 1 7.39 -43.30 12.35
C MET A 1 6.19 -42.57 11.78
N LYS A 2 6.40 -41.30 11.46
CA LYS A 2 5.46 -40.26 10.98
C LYS A 2 4.71 -39.52 12.07
N ASP A 3 5.32 -38.37 12.36
CA ASP A 3 4.99 -37.35 13.32
C ASP A 3 3.56 -36.84 13.25
N LYS A 4 3.05 -36.59 14.45
CA LYS A 4 1.85 -35.83 14.73
C LYS A 4 2.04 -34.40 14.22
N PHE A 5 1.25 -34.02 13.23
CA PHE A 5 1.09 -32.62 12.85
C PHE A 5 0.47 -31.88 14.04
N ASN A 6 1.31 -31.14 14.78
CA ASN A 6 0.91 -30.33 15.91
C ASN A 6 0.74 -28.87 15.42
N PRO A 7 -0.49 -28.36 15.26
CA PRO A 7 -0.75 -27.00 14.79
C PRO A 7 -0.58 -25.99 15.92
N LYS A 8 0.55 -26.05 16.66
CA LYS A 8 0.97 -24.90 17.47
C LYS A 8 1.25 -23.77 16.49
N SER A 9 0.34 -22.79 16.47
CA SER A 9 0.43 -21.51 15.79
C SER A 9 1.88 -21.08 15.56
N ARG A 10 2.37 -21.16 14.33
CA ARG A 10 3.61 -20.43 14.00
C ARG A 10 3.25 -18.96 14.08
N LYS A 11 3.59 -18.34 15.22
CA LYS A 11 3.35 -16.92 15.45
C LYS A 11 4.19 -16.18 14.41
N HIS A 12 3.52 -15.50 13.50
CA HIS A 12 4.20 -14.60 12.58
C HIS A 12 4.88 -13.50 13.39
N GLU A 13 6.17 -13.29 13.15
CA GLU A 13 6.89 -12.12 13.65
C GLU A 13 6.66 -10.96 12.67
N ILE A 14 6.60 -9.75 13.22
CA ILE A 14 6.50 -8.50 12.46
C ILE A 14 7.74 -7.69 12.81
N ALA A 15 8.50 -7.29 11.80
CA ALA A 15 9.58 -6.32 11.92
C ALA A 15 9.18 -5.03 11.20
N VAL A 16 9.32 -3.90 11.89
CA VAL A 16 9.24 -2.57 11.28
C VAL A 16 10.67 -2.15 10.98
N ILE A 17 10.93 -1.70 9.75
CA ILE A 17 12.22 -1.17 9.35
C ILE A 17 12.14 0.35 9.45
N ASP A 18 12.71 0.90 10.51
CA ASP A 18 12.72 2.33 10.83
C ASP A 18 14.14 2.93 10.83
N ASP A 19 15.17 2.12 11.05
CA ASP A 19 16.58 2.50 10.96
C ASP A 19 17.34 1.61 9.97
N ILE A 20 17.75 2.18 8.83
CA ILE A 20 18.54 1.46 7.81
C ILE A 20 20.05 1.48 8.10
N ASP A 21 20.50 2.29 9.06
CA ASP A 21 21.90 2.29 9.49
C ASP A 21 22.17 1.17 10.50
N ASP A 22 21.13 0.55 11.08
CA ASP A 22 21.23 -0.76 11.76
C ASP A 22 21.53 -1.87 10.72
N PRO A 23 22.68 -2.56 10.84
CA PRO A 23 23.05 -3.63 9.90
C PRO A 23 22.04 -4.77 9.83
N LYS A 24 21.31 -5.06 10.92
CA LYS A 24 20.30 -6.14 10.92
C LYS A 24 19.08 -5.74 10.10
N SER A 25 18.57 -4.54 10.31
CA SER A 25 17.46 -3.97 9.55
C SER A 25 17.79 -3.85 8.06
N ALA A 26 19.01 -3.39 7.73
CA ALA A 26 19.49 -3.35 6.35
C ALA A 26 19.58 -4.74 5.69
N ALA A 27 20.13 -5.73 6.40
CA ALA A 27 20.21 -7.10 5.90
C ALA A 27 18.81 -7.72 5.71
N LEU A 28 17.90 -7.51 6.66
CA LEU A 28 16.54 -8.03 6.58
C LEU A 28 15.75 -7.39 5.44
N LEU A 29 15.86 -6.07 5.25
CA LEU A 29 15.23 -5.37 4.13
C LEU A 29 15.76 -5.88 2.79
N LYS A 30 17.08 -6.01 2.64
CA LYS A 30 17.71 -6.55 1.44
C LYS A 30 17.21 -7.97 1.14
N ARG A 31 17.04 -8.80 2.17
CA ARG A 31 16.49 -10.15 2.03
C ARG A 31 15.04 -10.12 1.55
N ALA A 32 14.18 -9.36 2.19
CA ALA A 32 12.77 -9.23 1.80
C ALA A 32 12.61 -8.65 0.38
N TYR A 33 13.45 -7.68 0.03
CA TYR A 33 13.50 -7.10 -1.32
C TYR A 33 13.79 -8.18 -2.37
N ASN A 34 14.82 -9.00 -2.16
CA ASN A 34 15.24 -10.01 -3.12
C ASN A 34 14.32 -11.24 -3.16
N GLU A 35 13.85 -11.71 -2.00
CA GLU A 35 13.11 -12.97 -1.89
C GLU A 35 11.60 -12.81 -2.11
N VAL A 36 11.05 -11.61 -1.89
CA VAL A 36 9.59 -11.38 -1.98
C VAL A 36 9.24 -10.29 -2.97
N TYR A 37 9.86 -9.11 -2.88
CA TYR A 37 9.49 -7.98 -3.74
C TYR A 37 9.86 -8.20 -5.21
N LEU A 38 11.12 -8.49 -5.52
CA LEU A 38 11.56 -8.69 -6.90
C LEU A 38 10.78 -9.78 -7.66
N PRO A 39 10.51 -10.96 -7.07
CA PRO A 39 9.70 -11.98 -7.73
C PRO A 39 8.23 -11.58 -7.91
N ALA A 40 7.67 -10.80 -6.98
CA ALA A 40 6.26 -10.38 -7.03
C ALA A 40 5.99 -9.30 -8.09
N PHE A 41 7.00 -8.47 -8.39
CA PHE A 41 6.89 -7.40 -9.38
C PHE A 41 7.90 -7.66 -10.48
N PRO A 42 7.74 -8.57 -11.45
CA PRO A 42 8.77 -8.94 -12.44
C PRO A 42 9.21 -7.81 -13.40
N ILE A 43 8.40 -6.76 -13.56
CA ILE A 43 8.59 -5.71 -14.57
C ILE A 43 9.44 -4.56 -13.99
N ALA A 44 10.64 -4.33 -14.54
CA ALA A 44 11.60 -3.38 -13.97
C ALA A 44 11.10 -1.93 -13.90
N SER A 45 10.28 -1.50 -14.86
CA SER A 45 9.70 -0.14 -14.90
C SER A 45 8.61 0.10 -13.86
N GLU A 46 8.10 -0.95 -13.22
CA GLU A 46 7.07 -0.88 -12.18
C GLU A 46 7.68 -1.00 -10.77
N ARG A 47 9.01 -1.04 -10.67
CA ARG A 47 9.74 -1.20 -9.41
C ARG A 47 10.39 0.09 -8.96
N GLU A 48 10.55 0.18 -7.66
CA GLU A 48 11.54 1.04 -7.04
C GLU A 48 12.76 0.21 -6.64
N SER A 49 13.93 0.84 -6.67
CA SER A 49 15.18 0.21 -6.26
C SER A 49 15.33 0.18 -4.74
N LEU A 50 16.11 -0.76 -4.23
CA LEU A 50 16.43 -0.84 -2.80
C LEU A 50 17.10 0.45 -2.31
N GLU A 51 17.94 1.08 -3.14
CA GLU A 51 18.60 2.35 -2.83
C GLU A 51 17.58 3.48 -2.66
N GLN A 52 16.52 3.51 -3.46
CA GLN A 52 15.44 4.50 -3.31
C GLN A 52 14.71 4.32 -1.98
N TRP A 53 14.39 3.07 -1.59
CA TRP A 53 13.78 2.77 -0.29
C TRP A 53 14.68 3.17 0.87
N CYS A 54 15.96 2.78 0.85
CA CYS A 54 16.92 3.16 1.87
C CYS A 54 17.03 4.68 2.02
N ALA A 55 17.06 5.42 0.90
CA ALA A 55 17.13 6.88 0.92
C ALA A 55 15.87 7.54 1.52
N ARG A 56 14.68 6.95 1.33
CA ARG A 56 13.43 7.47 1.90
C ARG A 56 13.21 7.09 3.35
N LEU A 57 13.64 5.89 3.76
CA LEU A 57 13.70 5.48 5.17
C LEU A 57 14.54 6.46 5.99
N LYS A 58 15.74 6.81 5.52
CA LYS A 58 16.61 7.83 6.17
C LYS A 58 15.96 9.20 6.34
N ARG A 59 14.95 9.51 5.52
CA ARG A 59 14.20 10.77 5.56
C ARG A 59 12.90 10.65 6.35
N GLY A 60 12.61 9.48 6.93
CA GLY A 60 11.38 9.19 7.66
C GLY A 60 10.12 9.29 6.80
N LYS A 61 10.21 8.98 5.51
CA LYS A 61 9.09 9.09 4.55
C LYS A 61 8.32 7.79 4.34
N ASP A 62 8.99 6.66 4.53
CA ASP A 62 8.45 5.34 4.26
C ASP A 62 8.31 4.53 5.55
N ASP A 63 7.30 3.68 5.60
CA ASP A 63 7.10 2.64 6.60
C ASP A 63 7.21 1.28 5.91
N ILE A 64 8.26 0.52 6.24
CA ILE A 64 8.43 -0.83 5.69
C ILE A 64 8.19 -1.87 6.77
N VAL A 65 7.21 -2.74 6.53
CA VAL A 65 6.86 -3.85 7.42
C VAL A 65 7.23 -5.17 6.75
N ILE A 66 7.94 -6.01 7.48
CA ILE A 66 8.32 -7.36 7.07
C ILE A 66 7.66 -8.37 8.01
N ILE A 67 7.03 -9.40 7.45
CA ILE A 67 6.48 -10.52 8.21
C ILE A 67 7.24 -11.81 7.92
N GLY A 68 7.52 -12.60 8.96
CA GLY A 68 8.23 -13.86 8.82
C GLY A 68 8.36 -14.68 10.10
N GLU A 69 9.44 -15.46 10.18
CA GLU A 69 9.87 -16.22 11.36
C GLU A 69 11.37 -15.92 11.59
N ASN A 70 11.82 -15.82 12.84
CA ASN A 70 13.22 -15.54 13.20
C ASN A 70 13.76 -14.22 12.60
N LEU A 71 12.96 -13.16 12.58
CA LEU A 71 13.32 -11.89 11.95
C LEU A 71 14.45 -11.14 12.67
N SER A 72 14.72 -11.48 13.93
CA SER A 72 15.81 -10.89 14.72
C SER A 72 17.22 -11.37 14.32
N ASP A 73 17.30 -12.43 13.51
CA ASP A 73 18.52 -12.99 12.94
C ASP A 73 18.36 -13.05 11.40
N PRO A 74 18.82 -12.02 10.67
CA PRO A 74 18.64 -11.94 9.21
C PRO A 74 19.17 -13.14 8.43
N ASP A 75 20.17 -13.87 8.95
CA ASP A 75 20.73 -15.06 8.30
C ASP A 75 19.78 -16.27 8.40
N LYS A 76 19.01 -16.34 9.50
CA LYS A 76 18.03 -17.40 9.76
C LYS A 76 16.58 -17.00 9.46
N ALA A 77 16.35 -15.74 9.13
CA ALA A 77 15.03 -15.19 8.87
C ALA A 77 14.35 -15.92 7.71
N LEU A 78 13.10 -16.35 7.94
CA LEU A 78 12.21 -16.80 6.88
C LEU A 78 11.24 -15.66 6.55
N VAL A 79 11.56 -14.88 5.52
CA VAL A 79 10.69 -13.78 5.07
C VAL A 79 9.48 -14.35 4.35
N LYS A 80 8.29 -13.91 4.75
CA LYS A 80 7.01 -14.34 4.18
C LYS A 80 6.24 -13.22 3.50
N GLY A 81 6.52 -11.96 3.83
CA GLY A 81 5.85 -10.81 3.23
C GLY A 81 6.60 -9.52 3.48
N ILE A 82 6.36 -8.57 2.60
CA ILE A 82 6.82 -7.18 2.70
C ILE A 82 5.66 -6.24 2.34
N CYS A 83 5.57 -5.13 3.05
CA CYS A 83 4.62 -4.05 2.78
C CYS A 83 5.31 -2.70 2.96
N VAL A 84 5.11 -1.80 2.00
CA VAL A 84 5.71 -0.47 1.95
C VAL A 84 4.59 0.55 1.96
N GLY A 85 4.59 1.39 2.98
CA GLY A 85 3.74 2.56 3.11
C GLY A 85 4.53 3.84 2.90
N VAL A 86 3.90 4.86 2.34
CA VAL A 86 4.44 6.22 2.20
C VAL A 86 3.50 7.16 2.94
N TYR A 87 4.03 7.95 3.88
CA TYR A 87 3.26 8.94 4.64
C TYR A 87 3.54 10.36 4.14
N PHE A 88 2.52 11.04 3.64
CA PHE A 88 2.61 12.41 3.16
C PHE A 88 2.31 13.39 4.31
N SER A 89 3.36 13.76 5.05
CA SER A 89 3.20 14.50 6.32
C SER A 89 2.66 15.93 6.22
N ILE A 90 2.59 16.53 5.04
CA ILE A 90 1.96 17.85 4.86
C ILE A 90 0.43 17.70 4.80
N SER A 91 -0.04 16.61 4.19
CA SER A 91 -1.46 16.39 3.92
C SER A 91 -2.12 15.42 4.90
N ASP A 92 -1.32 14.75 5.74
CA ASP A 92 -1.71 13.69 6.67
C ASP A 92 -2.48 12.53 6.00
N VAL A 93 -1.94 12.04 4.89
CA VAL A 93 -2.50 10.91 4.13
C VAL A 93 -1.43 9.86 3.87
N GLY A 94 -1.84 8.60 3.80
CA GLY A 94 -0.96 7.47 3.54
C GLY A 94 -1.24 6.81 2.20
N LEU A 95 -0.19 6.34 1.54
CA LEU A 95 -0.27 5.44 0.39
C LEU A 95 0.36 4.11 0.74
N LEU A 96 -0.38 3.03 0.58
CA LEU A 96 0.19 1.70 0.56
C LEU A 96 0.71 1.43 -0.84
N SER A 97 2.01 1.69 -1.03
CA SER A 97 2.66 1.72 -2.34
C SER A 97 2.90 0.31 -2.89
N TYR A 98 3.43 -0.59 -2.04
CA TYR A 98 3.67 -1.98 -2.43
C TYR A 98 3.31 -2.93 -1.31
N TYR A 99 2.78 -4.10 -1.65
CA TYR A 99 2.81 -5.25 -0.76
C TYR A 99 2.89 -6.55 -1.54
N ALA A 100 3.56 -7.54 -0.97
CA ALA A 100 3.67 -8.87 -1.53
C ALA A 100 3.77 -9.92 -0.44
N VAL A 101 3.17 -11.09 -0.70
CA VAL A 101 3.27 -12.26 0.17
C VAL A 101 3.94 -13.36 -0.64
N HIS A 102 4.99 -13.95 -0.06
CA HIS A 102 5.70 -15.06 -0.67
C HIS A 102 4.70 -16.19 -1.04
N PRO A 103 4.79 -16.81 -2.23
CA PRO A 103 3.78 -17.78 -2.70
C PRO A 103 3.47 -18.92 -1.70
N LYS A 104 4.51 -19.46 -1.05
CA LYS A 104 4.39 -20.51 -0.02
C LYS A 104 3.71 -20.06 1.29
N ALA A 105 3.44 -18.77 1.44
CA ALA A 105 2.86 -18.15 2.62
C ALA A 105 1.50 -17.49 2.36
N GLN A 106 0.97 -17.60 1.14
CA GLN A 106 -0.37 -17.10 0.79
C GLN A 106 -1.47 -17.87 1.54
N GLY A 107 -2.64 -17.24 1.69
CA GLY A 107 -3.77 -17.82 2.42
C GLY A 107 -3.64 -17.83 3.96
N GLN A 108 -2.52 -17.35 4.51
CA GLN A 108 -2.25 -17.34 5.96
C GLN A 108 -2.62 -16.02 6.65
N GLY A 109 -3.32 -15.11 5.96
CA GLY A 109 -3.70 -13.79 6.52
C GLY A 109 -2.56 -12.77 6.62
N ILE A 110 -1.37 -13.06 6.10
CA ILE A 110 -0.17 -12.20 6.19
C ILE A 110 -0.40 -10.81 5.62
N ALA A 111 -1.04 -10.68 4.43
CA ALA A 111 -1.33 -9.38 3.85
C ALA A 111 -2.19 -8.50 4.78
N ARG A 112 -3.19 -9.09 5.45
CA ARG A 112 -4.04 -8.38 6.41
C ARG A 112 -3.24 -7.85 7.59
N LEU A 113 -2.31 -8.65 8.11
CA LEU A 113 -1.44 -8.26 9.24
C LEU A 113 -0.51 -7.10 8.83
N MET A 114 0.13 -7.18 7.66
CA MET A 114 1.03 -6.13 7.20
C MET A 114 0.29 -4.82 6.91
N ILE A 115 -0.86 -4.88 6.23
CA ILE A 115 -1.69 -3.70 5.94
C ILE A 115 -2.14 -3.04 7.24
N ALA A 116 -2.58 -3.83 8.23
CA ALA A 116 -2.98 -3.30 9.53
C ALA A 116 -1.81 -2.59 10.23
N GLN A 117 -0.61 -3.19 10.21
CA GLN A 117 0.57 -2.59 10.82
C GLN A 117 1.00 -1.29 10.12
N VAL A 118 1.09 -1.28 8.79
CA VAL A 118 1.48 -0.07 8.04
C VAL A 118 0.49 1.08 8.29
N LYS A 119 -0.82 0.79 8.32
CA LYS A 119 -1.84 1.80 8.65
C LYS A 119 -1.67 2.34 10.07
N GLN A 120 -1.30 1.48 11.02
CA GLN A 120 -1.07 1.88 12.41
C GLN A 120 0.16 2.79 12.52
N LEU A 121 1.24 2.48 11.82
CA LEU A 121 2.43 3.34 11.76
C LEU A 121 2.11 4.73 11.16
N MET A 122 1.31 4.79 10.10
CA MET A 122 0.86 6.06 9.53
C MET A 122 0.00 6.88 10.50
N LEU A 123 -0.83 6.22 11.31
CA LEU A 123 -1.62 6.89 12.34
C LEU A 123 -0.70 7.47 13.43
N GLU A 124 0.25 6.68 13.92
CA GLU A 124 1.22 7.10 14.93
C GLU A 124 2.04 8.30 14.44
N ARG A 125 2.53 8.28 13.19
CA ARG A 125 3.25 9.42 12.59
C ARG A 125 2.42 10.69 12.51
N ALA A 126 1.12 10.57 12.23
CA ALA A 126 0.22 11.73 12.23
C ALA A 126 0.08 12.29 13.64
N GLU A 127 -0.17 11.42 14.63
CA GLU A 127 -0.36 11.79 16.03
C GLU A 127 0.92 12.39 16.65
N GLU A 128 2.11 11.85 16.35
CA GLU A 128 3.42 12.38 16.78
C GLU A 128 3.68 13.81 16.31
N LYS A 129 3.10 14.20 15.16
CA LYS A 129 3.19 15.55 14.60
C LYS A 129 2.04 16.46 15.01
N GLY A 130 1.13 15.97 15.86
CA GLY A 130 -0.10 16.67 16.25
C GLY A 130 -1.15 16.78 15.14
N GLY A 131 -1.00 16.02 14.06
CA GLY A 131 -1.92 15.95 12.92
C GLY A 131 -2.98 14.85 13.08
N VAL A 132 -3.77 14.64 12.02
CA VAL A 132 -4.80 13.61 11.97
C VAL A 132 -4.73 12.89 10.63
N LEU A 133 -4.49 11.57 10.66
CA LEU A 133 -4.49 10.74 9.46
C LEU A 133 -5.87 10.80 8.78
N LYS A 134 -5.94 11.41 7.60
CA LYS A 134 -7.19 11.64 6.86
C LYS A 134 -7.62 10.42 6.04
N GLY A 135 -6.67 9.61 5.58
CA GLY A 135 -6.97 8.45 4.76
C GLY A 135 -5.74 7.60 4.42
N VAL A 136 -5.98 6.33 4.11
CA VAL A 136 -4.95 5.40 3.59
C VAL A 136 -5.42 4.82 2.27
N PHE A 137 -4.64 5.07 1.23
CA PHE A 137 -4.95 4.78 -0.15
C PHE A 137 -4.11 3.64 -0.69
N ILE A 138 -4.56 3.06 -1.80
CA ILE A 138 -3.81 2.09 -2.60
C ILE A 138 -4.17 2.25 -4.07
N GLU A 139 -3.16 2.05 -4.92
CA GLU A 139 -3.31 2.02 -6.37
C GLU A 139 -3.28 0.58 -6.85
N VAL A 140 -4.21 0.21 -7.72
CA VAL A 140 -4.23 -1.10 -8.38
C VAL A 140 -4.53 -0.93 -9.86
N ASN A 141 -3.99 -1.81 -10.72
CA ASN A 141 -4.32 -1.80 -12.13
C ASN A 141 -5.83 -1.98 -12.33
N ASP A 142 -6.41 -1.16 -13.19
CA ASP A 142 -7.83 -1.19 -13.50
C ASP A 142 -8.11 -2.31 -14.51
N PRO A 143 -8.88 -3.35 -14.15
CA PRO A 143 -9.20 -4.44 -15.07
C PRO A 143 -10.00 -4.00 -16.30
N ALA A 144 -10.61 -2.81 -16.29
CA ALA A 144 -11.24 -2.23 -17.47
C ALA A 144 -10.23 -1.65 -18.48
N LYS A 145 -8.98 -1.42 -18.07
CA LYS A 145 -7.93 -0.76 -18.87
C LYS A 145 -6.73 -1.68 -19.14
N VAL A 146 -6.46 -2.63 -18.25
CA VAL A 146 -5.32 -3.55 -18.34
C VAL A 146 -5.82 -4.99 -18.49
N PRO A 147 -5.58 -5.64 -19.64
CA PRO A 147 -5.84 -7.07 -19.80
C PRO A 147 -4.93 -7.93 -18.93
N ALA A 148 -5.42 -9.11 -18.51
CA ALA A 148 -4.68 -10.01 -17.63
C ALA A 148 -3.31 -10.49 -18.17
N ASN A 149 -3.12 -10.52 -19.50
CA ASN A 149 -1.86 -10.91 -20.12
C ASN A 149 -0.82 -9.78 -20.23
N GLN A 150 -1.17 -8.57 -19.80
CA GLN A 150 -0.29 -7.39 -19.81
C GLN A 150 0.16 -6.97 -18.40
N ASP A 151 -0.17 -7.76 -17.38
CA ASP A 151 0.24 -7.53 -15.99
C ASP A 151 0.90 -8.80 -15.43
N SER A 152 1.78 -8.59 -14.46
CA SER A 152 2.38 -9.61 -13.60
C SER A 152 1.37 -10.37 -12.73
N PHE A 153 0.22 -9.75 -12.46
CA PHE A 153 -0.88 -10.31 -11.68
C PHE A 153 -2.20 -9.88 -12.32
N ASP A 154 -3.15 -10.80 -12.48
CA ASP A 154 -4.46 -10.49 -13.05
C ASP A 154 -5.12 -9.29 -12.33
N PRO A 155 -5.35 -8.15 -13.02
CA PRO A 155 -5.89 -6.95 -12.41
C PRO A 155 -7.26 -7.16 -11.73
N ALA A 156 -8.10 -8.05 -12.26
CA ALA A 156 -9.41 -8.34 -11.67
C ALA A 156 -9.24 -9.10 -10.35
N LEU A 157 -8.33 -10.08 -10.31
CA LEU A 157 -7.99 -10.76 -9.06
C LEU A 157 -7.37 -9.78 -8.04
N ARG A 158 -6.60 -8.78 -8.50
CA ARG A 158 -5.95 -7.80 -7.61
C ARG A 158 -6.99 -6.92 -6.92
N VAL A 159 -7.98 -6.44 -7.68
CA VAL A 159 -9.14 -5.72 -7.14
C VAL A 159 -9.92 -6.58 -6.14
N ASP A 160 -10.23 -7.84 -6.49
CA ASP A 160 -10.95 -8.76 -5.59
C ASP A 160 -10.20 -9.00 -4.28
N VAL A 161 -8.88 -9.18 -4.35
CA VAL A 161 -8.02 -9.33 -3.16
C VAL A 161 -8.05 -8.06 -2.32
N SER A 162 -7.90 -6.88 -2.94
CA SER A 162 -7.98 -5.60 -2.24
C SER A 162 -9.33 -5.41 -1.53
N HIS A 163 -10.46 -5.75 -2.17
CA HIS A 163 -11.78 -5.72 -1.53
C HIS A 163 -11.88 -6.69 -0.35
N LYS A 164 -11.36 -7.93 -0.47
CA LYS A 164 -11.31 -8.92 0.63
C LYS A 164 -10.43 -8.46 1.80
N LEU A 165 -9.40 -7.65 1.52
CA LEU A 165 -8.55 -7.01 2.51
C LEU A 165 -9.18 -5.73 3.10
N GLY A 166 -10.33 -5.30 2.58
CA GLY A 166 -11.15 -4.22 3.11
C GLY A 166 -10.98 -2.89 2.40
N ALA A 167 -10.35 -2.85 1.22
CA ALA A 167 -10.33 -1.64 0.41
C ALA A 167 -11.69 -1.40 -0.25
N ARG A 168 -11.98 -0.13 -0.60
CA ARG A 168 -13.12 0.27 -1.44
C ARG A 168 -12.65 1.20 -2.55
N ASP A 169 -13.33 1.11 -3.69
CA ASP A 169 -13.11 1.98 -4.85
C ASP A 169 -13.39 3.44 -4.47
N ILE A 170 -12.50 4.34 -4.90
CA ILE A 170 -12.71 5.79 -4.83
C ILE A 170 -13.24 6.25 -6.20
N PRO A 171 -14.36 6.98 -6.25
CA PRO A 171 -15.05 7.31 -7.50
C PRO A 171 -14.41 8.51 -8.22
N VAL A 172 -13.12 8.41 -8.55
CA VAL A 172 -12.36 9.48 -9.20
C VAL A 172 -11.58 8.95 -10.41
N SER A 173 -11.45 9.78 -11.44
CA SER A 173 -10.66 9.52 -12.64
C SER A 173 -9.17 9.63 -12.36
N TYR A 174 -8.65 8.74 -11.52
CA TYR A 174 -7.26 8.79 -11.08
C TYR A 174 -6.28 8.53 -12.23
N VAL A 175 -5.24 9.36 -12.27
CA VAL A 175 -4.05 9.20 -13.11
C VAL A 175 -2.84 9.44 -12.21
N GLN A 176 -1.93 8.48 -12.17
CA GLN A 176 -0.70 8.61 -11.41
C GLN A 176 0.26 9.55 -12.15
N PRO A 177 0.86 10.54 -11.45
CA PRO A 177 1.89 11.39 -12.03
C PRO A 177 3.13 10.56 -12.41
N PRO A 178 4.02 11.07 -13.30
CA PRO A 178 5.21 10.34 -13.71
C PRO A 178 6.12 10.02 -12.52
N LEU A 179 6.55 8.76 -12.40
CA LEU A 179 7.46 8.34 -11.33
C LEU A 179 8.85 8.99 -11.42
N GLN A 180 9.23 9.45 -12.62
CA GLN A 180 10.50 10.14 -12.88
C GLN A 180 10.30 11.27 -13.90
N PRO A 181 11.14 12.32 -13.87
CA PRO A 181 11.13 13.36 -14.90
C PRO A 181 11.23 12.76 -16.31
N GLY A 182 10.30 13.14 -17.19
CA GLY A 182 10.25 12.67 -18.59
C GLY A 182 9.55 11.32 -18.80
N ALA A 183 9.16 10.60 -17.74
CA ALA A 183 8.32 9.41 -17.87
C ALA A 183 6.86 9.78 -18.21
N PRO A 184 6.08 8.88 -18.82
CA PRO A 184 4.65 9.11 -19.01
C PRO A 184 3.91 9.02 -17.67
N LYS A 185 2.73 9.65 -17.62
CA LYS A 185 1.74 9.37 -16.58
C LYS A 185 1.16 7.97 -16.73
N PHE A 186 0.60 7.43 -15.65
CA PHE A 186 -0.03 6.12 -15.67
C PHE A 186 -1.55 6.22 -15.41
N ALA A 187 -2.32 6.16 -16.50
CA ALA A 187 -3.79 6.29 -16.48
C ALA A 187 -4.53 4.95 -16.28
N ASN A 188 -3.78 3.86 -16.13
CA ASN A 188 -4.30 2.49 -16.06
C ASN A 188 -4.62 2.03 -14.64
N LEU A 189 -4.52 2.92 -13.66
CA LEU A 189 -4.79 2.61 -12.26
C LEU A 189 -6.22 2.96 -11.86
N LYS A 190 -6.66 2.28 -10.81
CA LYS A 190 -7.79 2.63 -9.97
C LYS A 190 -7.26 3.02 -8.59
N LEU A 191 -7.81 4.09 -8.04
CA LEU A 191 -7.58 4.48 -6.65
C LEU A 191 -8.60 3.78 -5.74
N MET A 192 -8.12 3.20 -4.66
CA MET A 192 -8.93 2.60 -3.61
C MET A 192 -8.46 3.10 -2.24
N ALA A 193 -9.28 2.91 -1.22
CA ALA A 193 -8.90 3.24 0.15
C ALA A 193 -9.31 2.17 1.16
N TYR A 194 -8.49 2.03 2.20
CA TYR A 194 -8.81 1.22 3.37
C TYR A 194 -9.57 2.04 4.42
N PRO A 195 -10.37 1.40 5.29
CA PRO A 195 -10.99 2.10 6.41
C PRO A 195 -9.90 2.62 7.35
N HIS A 196 -10.11 3.80 7.91
CA HIS A 196 -9.22 4.43 8.86
C HIS A 196 -8.94 3.50 10.06
N PRO A 197 -7.68 3.31 10.49
CA PRO A 197 -7.31 2.33 11.52
C PRO A 197 -7.98 2.59 12.88
N LYS A 198 -8.25 3.85 13.22
CA LYS A 198 -8.87 4.24 14.51
C LYS A 198 -10.39 4.25 14.51
N THR A 199 -11.02 4.68 13.40
CA THR A 199 -12.47 4.95 13.34
C THR A 199 -13.24 3.90 12.54
N GLY A 200 -12.56 3.14 11.68
CA GLY A 200 -13.19 2.18 10.77
C GLY A 200 -13.91 2.82 9.57
N GLU A 201 -13.90 4.14 9.46
CA GLU A 201 -14.56 4.89 8.39
C GLU A 201 -13.69 4.97 7.13
N TYR A 202 -14.31 5.06 5.95
CA TYR A 202 -13.57 5.27 4.72
C TYR A 202 -13.32 6.77 4.49
N PRO A 203 -12.21 7.16 3.84
CA PRO A 203 -11.95 8.57 3.56
C PRO A 203 -13.08 9.17 2.72
N GLY A 204 -13.50 10.38 3.09
CA GLY A 204 -14.41 11.22 2.32
C GLY A 204 -13.69 12.10 1.29
N PRO A 205 -14.44 12.97 0.58
CA PRO A 205 -13.90 13.87 -0.44
C PRO A 205 -12.64 14.65 -0.01
N ASP A 206 -12.64 15.23 1.19
CA ASP A 206 -11.53 16.04 1.70
C ASP A 206 -10.22 15.25 1.83
N ALA A 207 -10.30 14.02 2.30
CA ALA A 207 -9.14 13.14 2.42
C ALA A 207 -8.59 12.74 1.04
N VAL A 208 -9.47 12.53 0.07
CA VAL A 208 -9.06 12.22 -1.31
C VAL A 208 -8.43 13.44 -1.98
N ARG A 209 -8.96 14.65 -1.74
CA ARG A 209 -8.34 15.90 -2.21
C ARG A 209 -6.92 16.05 -1.67
N ALA A 210 -6.76 15.88 -0.35
CA ALA A 210 -5.46 15.93 0.31
C ALA A 210 -4.46 14.91 -0.25
N PHE A 211 -4.93 13.70 -0.62
CA PHE A 211 -4.11 12.70 -1.29
C PHE A 211 -3.69 13.12 -2.70
N MET A 212 -4.61 13.61 -3.53
CA MET A 212 -4.26 14.05 -4.89
C MET A 212 -3.24 15.19 -4.87
N GLU A 213 -3.44 16.17 -3.99
CA GLU A 213 -2.50 17.27 -3.81
C GLU A 213 -1.12 16.75 -3.37
N ALA A 214 -1.08 15.88 -2.36
CA ALA A 214 0.16 15.29 -1.88
C ALA A 214 0.91 14.52 -2.97
N MET A 215 0.20 13.68 -3.73
CA MET A 215 0.77 12.84 -4.78
C MET A 215 1.31 13.69 -5.93
N TYR A 216 0.56 14.70 -6.40
CA TYR A 216 1.03 15.53 -7.51
C TYR A 216 2.18 16.46 -7.08
N MET A 217 2.12 17.00 -5.85
CA MET A 217 3.21 17.81 -5.30
C MET A 217 4.49 16.99 -5.08
N SER A 218 4.40 15.74 -4.62
CA SER A 218 5.58 14.89 -4.42
C SER A 218 6.31 14.55 -5.72
N HIS A 219 5.62 14.67 -6.86
CA HIS A 219 6.17 14.51 -8.20
C HIS A 219 6.44 15.85 -8.92
N ALA A 220 6.41 16.98 -8.18
CA ALA A 220 6.68 18.33 -8.68
C ALA A 220 5.81 18.74 -9.89
N ILE A 221 4.55 18.27 -9.92
CA ILE A 221 3.60 18.62 -10.97
C ILE A 221 2.91 19.94 -10.63
N ASP A 222 2.82 20.84 -11.60
CA ASP A 222 2.02 22.06 -11.49
C ASP A 222 0.52 21.72 -11.61
N THR A 223 -0.11 21.59 -10.44
CA THR A 223 -1.53 21.26 -10.32
C THR A 223 -2.46 22.34 -10.88
N SER A 224 -1.97 23.58 -11.07
CA SER A 224 -2.76 24.67 -11.63
C SER A 224 -2.99 24.54 -13.14
N THR A 225 -2.16 23.76 -13.82
CA THR A 225 -2.22 23.55 -15.28
C THR A 225 -2.53 22.10 -15.66
N ASP A 226 -2.31 21.14 -14.77
CA ASP A 226 -2.47 19.73 -15.06
C ASP A 226 -3.93 19.29 -15.28
N ALA A 227 -4.22 18.76 -16.47
CA ALA A 227 -5.58 18.38 -16.86
C ALA A 227 -6.13 17.16 -16.09
N ASP A 228 -5.28 16.18 -15.78
CA ASP A 228 -5.70 14.96 -15.08
C ASP A 228 -5.96 15.25 -13.59
N PHE A 229 -5.13 16.10 -12.99
CA PHE A 229 -5.38 16.63 -11.65
C PHE A 229 -6.72 17.36 -11.59
N LYS A 230 -6.94 18.32 -12.49
CA LYS A 230 -8.21 19.09 -12.56
C LYS A 230 -9.43 18.20 -12.75
N LYS A 231 -9.31 17.17 -13.59
CA LYS A 231 -10.38 16.19 -13.77
C LYS A 231 -10.66 15.42 -12.47
N SER A 232 -9.61 14.97 -11.79
CA SER A 232 -9.75 14.31 -10.48
C SER A 232 -10.41 15.23 -9.45
N MET A 233 -10.07 16.53 -9.42
CA MET A 233 -10.70 17.51 -8.55
C MET A 233 -12.19 17.69 -8.86
N ALA A 234 -12.56 17.75 -10.14
CA ALA A 234 -13.96 17.86 -10.55
C ALA A 234 -14.79 16.62 -10.14
N ASP A 235 -14.22 15.42 -10.22
CA ASP A 235 -14.87 14.19 -9.74
C ASP A 235 -15.10 14.22 -8.22
N ILE A 236 -14.14 14.76 -7.46
CA ILE A 236 -14.26 14.94 -6.00
C ILE A 236 -15.36 15.96 -5.67
N ASP A 237 -15.40 17.08 -6.36
CA ASP A 237 -16.45 18.11 -6.18
C ASP A 237 -17.85 17.56 -6.52
N ALA A 238 -17.95 16.71 -7.54
CA ALA A 238 -19.19 16.04 -7.91
C ALA A 238 -19.60 15.01 -6.85
N TRP A 239 -18.65 14.23 -6.32
CA TRP A 239 -18.87 13.29 -5.23
C TRP A 239 -19.39 14.00 -3.98
N GLU A 240 -18.80 15.13 -3.59
CA GLU A 240 -19.24 15.90 -2.41
C GLU A 240 -20.70 16.37 -2.54
N LYS A 241 -21.09 16.86 -3.73
CA LYS A 241 -22.47 17.28 -4.02
C LYS A 241 -23.45 16.12 -4.08
N GLN A 242 -22.98 14.96 -4.56
CA GLN A 242 -23.82 13.78 -4.74
C GLN A 242 -23.06 12.51 -4.37
N PRO A 243 -23.09 12.12 -3.08
CA PRO A 243 -22.44 10.92 -2.61
C PRO A 243 -22.87 9.68 -3.42
N PRO A 244 -21.93 8.83 -3.89
CA PRO A 244 -22.28 7.60 -4.57
C PRO A 244 -23.13 6.76 -3.62
N LYS A 245 -24.12 6.07 -4.19
CA LYS A 245 -24.89 5.07 -3.45
C LYS A 245 -23.99 3.86 -3.17
N ILE A 246 -23.18 3.94 -2.13
CA ILE A 246 -22.35 2.82 -1.68
C ILE A 246 -23.31 1.77 -1.10
N LYS A 247 -23.43 0.61 -1.78
CA LYS A 247 -24.12 -0.53 -1.17
C LYS A 247 -23.36 -0.86 0.12
N PRO A 248 -24.04 -0.97 1.28
CA PRO A 248 -23.39 -1.40 2.50
C PRO A 248 -22.70 -2.74 2.25
N PRO A 249 -21.55 -3.01 2.89
CA PRO A 249 -20.87 -4.28 2.73
C PRO A 249 -21.87 -5.38 3.06
N GLY A 250 -22.01 -6.35 2.15
CA GLY A 250 -22.79 -7.55 2.42
C GLY A 250 -22.36 -8.12 3.79
N LYS A 251 -23.34 -8.67 4.54
CA LYS A 251 -23.15 -9.22 5.90
C LYS A 251 -21.74 -9.79 6.08
N LYS A 252 -21.08 -9.40 7.17
CA LYS A 252 -19.76 -9.93 7.59
C LYS A 252 -19.72 -11.43 7.26
N PRO A 253 -18.71 -11.93 6.53
CA PRO A 253 -18.59 -13.37 6.31
C PRO A 253 -18.61 -14.06 7.67
N ASN A 254 -19.41 -15.11 7.78
CA ASN A 254 -19.49 -15.93 8.97
C ASN A 254 -18.15 -16.67 9.06
N ILE A 255 -17.25 -16.20 9.94
CA ILE A 255 -15.92 -16.76 10.09
C ILE A 255 -16.03 -17.90 11.11
N GLY A 256 -16.33 -19.09 10.61
CA GLY A 256 -16.00 -20.36 11.26
C GLY A 256 -14.61 -20.82 10.83
#